data_AF-A0A5R9DW60-F1
#
_entry.id   AF-A0A5R9DW60-F1
#
_cell.length_a   1.000
_cell.length_b   1.000
_cell.length_c   1.000
_cell.angle_alpha   90.00
_cell.angle_beta   90.00
_cell.angle_gamma   90.00
#
_symmetry.space_group_name_H-M   'P 1'
#
loop_
_entity.id
_entity.type
_entity.pdbx_description
1 polymer ?
#
loop_
_entity_poly.entity_id
_entity_poly.type
_entity_poly.pdbx_seq_one_letter_code
_entity_poly.pdbx_strand_id
1 'polypeptide(L)'
;MARRHRPTAKRPDPLNVDEGLVIVERDGVLMAVCECEDFYLCGHCYHETCLDCGECAVGPCRCACWRSEQEQEEEANGAAPRFYLGTHMPNWLWSNDPRFEDTTFFVSVNRFERRVTPMPRATRSVCFDSGGFTVLKKHGGWPIGAEEYVERVRRYRSELGKDRVVWIAPQDWMCEPWVIYGKNQHLGPRHRDYFHGTKAARGLAPDDPEHELDTAVAIHQQYTVDNYLDLRRLAPELPVIPVLQGWELGHYLDCLRLYEEAGVDLTAQPVVGLGSVCRRQATAEIKEIVQTLAGRGLRLHGFGVKTKGLAAYADSLVSADSLAWSQDARYSAPLPGHEGQHKSCANCPDWAASWHHRIKEELVTAA
;
A
#
# COMPACT_ATOMS: atom_id res chain seq x y z
N MET A 1 3.28 39.70 55.53
CA MET A 1 2.57 39.37 54.27
C MET A 1 3.60 39.26 53.15
N ALA A 2 4.06 38.04 52.84
CA ALA A 2 5.08 37.80 51.82
C ALA A 2 4.42 37.36 50.50
N ARG A 3 4.66 38.15 49.44
CA ARG A 3 4.29 37.81 48.05
C ARG A 3 5.27 36.75 47.54
N ARG A 4 4.76 35.61 47.06
CA ARG A 4 5.57 34.57 46.39
C ARG A 4 5.96 35.04 44.97
N HIS A 5 7.25 35.06 44.68
CA HIS A 5 7.82 35.20 43.33
C HIS A 5 7.88 33.80 42.68
N ARG A 6 7.40 33.67 41.44
CA ARG A 6 7.54 32.47 40.60
C ARG A 6 8.92 32.50 39.92
N PRO A 7 9.74 31.44 39.97
CA PRO A 7 10.98 31.39 39.22
C PRO A 7 10.71 31.13 37.73
N THR A 8 11.33 31.90 36.85
CA THR A 8 11.39 31.68 35.40
C THR A 8 12.39 30.57 35.09
N ALA A 9 11.97 29.53 34.39
CA ALA A 9 12.85 28.45 33.94
C ALA A 9 13.90 28.99 32.94
N LYS A 10 15.17 28.72 33.22
CA LYS A 10 16.32 28.96 32.33
C LYS A 10 16.21 28.03 31.11
N ARG A 11 16.49 28.55 29.91
CA ARG A 11 16.71 27.69 28.72
C ARG A 11 17.91 26.77 28.98
N PRO A 12 17.86 25.48 28.59
CA PRO A 12 19.02 24.60 28.69
C PRO A 12 20.15 25.07 27.77
N ASP A 13 21.39 24.87 28.22
CA ASP A 13 22.64 25.08 27.46
C ASP A 13 22.71 24.10 26.26
N PRO A 14 23.34 24.46 25.12
CA PRO A 14 23.56 23.53 24.02
C PRO A 14 24.45 22.38 24.50
N LEU A 15 23.99 21.16 24.28
CA LEU A 15 24.61 19.92 24.70
C LEU A 15 26.08 19.84 24.28
N ASN A 16 26.92 19.61 25.29
CA ASN A 16 28.27 19.08 25.17
C ASN A 16 28.14 17.68 24.51
N VAL A 17 28.51 17.56 23.24
CA VAL A 17 28.46 16.30 22.48
C VAL A 17 29.71 15.48 22.81
N ASP A 18 29.48 14.28 23.34
CA ASP A 18 30.51 13.29 23.68
C ASP A 18 31.37 12.91 22.46
N GLU A 19 32.60 12.51 22.77
CA GLU A 19 33.70 12.16 21.87
C GLU A 19 33.27 11.15 20.78
N GLY A 20 33.26 11.58 19.50
CA GLY A 20 33.00 10.71 18.35
C GLY A 20 32.26 11.36 17.18
N LEU A 21 31.80 12.61 17.32
CA LEU A 21 31.13 13.35 16.25
C LEU A 21 32.14 14.21 15.48
N VAL A 22 32.38 13.91 14.20
CA VAL A 22 33.21 14.76 13.33
C VAL A 22 32.30 15.62 12.47
N ILE A 23 32.46 16.95 12.53
CA ILE A 23 31.74 17.86 11.63
C ILE A 23 32.59 18.06 10.37
N VAL A 24 32.02 17.78 9.21
CA VAL A 24 32.63 18.02 7.89
C VAL A 24 31.75 18.94 7.05
N GLU A 25 32.36 19.80 6.25
CA GLU A 25 31.63 20.64 5.29
C GLU A 25 31.62 19.95 3.92
N ARG A 26 30.43 19.72 3.35
CA ARG A 26 30.26 19.28 1.95
C ARG A 26 29.24 20.18 1.25
N ASP A 27 29.60 20.66 0.06
CA ASP A 27 28.77 21.55 -0.76
C ASP A 27 28.21 22.77 0.00
N GLY A 28 29.01 23.33 0.93
CA GLY A 28 28.64 24.50 1.73
C GLY A 28 27.70 24.20 2.90
N VAL A 29 27.47 22.92 3.23
CA VAL A 29 26.63 22.48 4.35
C VAL A 29 27.50 21.74 5.38
N LEU A 30 27.43 22.18 6.64
CA LEU A 30 28.04 21.47 7.77
C LEU A 30 27.23 20.21 8.07
N MET A 31 27.89 19.06 8.03
CA MET A 31 27.29 17.75 8.33
C MET A 31 28.08 17.07 9.44
N ALA A 32 27.36 16.45 10.38
CA ALA A 32 27.97 15.58 11.37
C ALA A 32 28.10 14.15 10.80
N VAL A 33 29.28 13.55 10.95
CA VAL A 33 29.63 12.21 10.46
C VAL A 33 30.13 11.38 11.65
N CYS A 34 29.58 10.18 11.83
CA CYS A 34 30.10 9.17 12.77
C CYS A 34 31.19 8.36 12.08
N GLU A 35 32.23 7.97 12.82
CA GLU A 35 33.29 7.06 12.35
C GLU A 35 32.84 5.58 12.25
N CYS A 36 31.59 5.29 12.62
CA CYS A 36 31.01 3.96 12.51
C CYS A 36 30.56 3.70 11.05
N GLU A 37 31.35 2.90 10.32
CA GLU A 37 30.99 2.42 8.98
C GLU A 37 29.66 1.65 9.04
N ASP A 38 28.73 2.00 8.14
CA ASP A 38 27.33 1.54 8.04
C ASP A 38 26.33 2.17 9.02
N PHE A 39 25.82 3.38 8.71
CA PHE A 39 24.38 3.72 8.66
C PHE A 39 24.16 5.18 8.21
N TYR A 40 23.16 5.42 7.35
CA TYR A 40 22.76 6.76 6.89
C TYR A 40 21.69 7.39 7.78
N LEU A 41 21.85 8.69 8.05
CA LEU A 41 20.87 9.60 8.64
C LEU A 41 19.49 9.46 7.96
N CYS A 42 18.57 8.75 8.61
CA CYS A 42 17.23 9.30 8.79
C CYS A 42 17.43 10.47 9.77
N GLY A 43 17.40 11.73 9.31
CA GLY A 43 17.87 12.91 10.05
C GLY A 43 17.13 13.29 11.34
N HIS A 44 16.67 12.33 12.16
CA HIS A 44 15.85 12.54 13.35
C HIS A 44 16.21 11.66 14.56
N CYS A 45 17.21 10.76 14.45
CA CYS A 45 17.64 9.88 15.56
C CYS A 45 19.17 9.78 15.68
N TYR A 46 19.67 9.68 16.92
CA TYR A 46 21.08 9.42 17.26
C TYR A 46 21.16 8.49 18.49
N HIS A 47 21.93 7.39 18.42
CA HIS A 47 22.11 6.42 19.52
C HIS A 47 20.84 6.14 20.34
N GLU A 48 19.81 5.58 19.69
CA GLU A 48 18.52 5.25 20.31
C GLU A 48 17.72 6.43 20.88
N THR A 49 18.16 7.67 20.64
CA THR A 49 17.51 8.90 21.08
C THR A 49 16.91 9.65 19.90
N CYS A 50 15.61 9.96 19.97
CA CYS A 50 14.93 10.83 18.99
C CYS A 50 15.22 12.30 19.32
N LEU A 51 15.69 13.07 18.33
CA LEU A 51 16.12 14.46 18.50
C LEU A 51 14.96 15.48 18.50
N ASP A 52 13.74 15.07 18.13
CA ASP A 52 12.58 15.97 18.00
C ASP A 52 11.65 16.01 19.23
N CYS A 53 11.51 14.91 19.99
CA CYS A 53 10.45 14.81 21.02
C CYS A 53 10.96 14.70 22.47
N GLY A 54 12.25 14.43 22.70
CA GLY A 54 12.87 14.48 24.04
C GLY A 54 12.37 13.47 25.10
N GLU A 55 11.34 12.65 24.84
CA GLU A 55 10.71 11.78 25.85
C GLU A 55 10.43 10.33 25.40
N CYS A 56 11.28 9.71 24.56
CA CYS A 56 11.18 8.26 24.34
C CYS A 56 12.01 7.51 25.38
N ALA A 57 11.39 7.10 26.48
CA ALA A 57 11.98 6.24 27.50
C ALA A 57 11.38 4.83 27.48
N VAL A 58 11.55 4.05 26.41
CA VAL A 58 11.59 2.56 26.42
C VAL A 58 11.75 1.95 25.01
N GLY A 59 12.81 1.16 24.81
CA GLY A 59 12.81 -0.05 23.95
C GLY A 59 12.68 0.15 22.43
N PRO A 60 12.95 -0.90 21.61
CA PRO A 60 13.48 -0.77 20.26
C PRO A 60 12.49 -0.05 19.34
N CYS A 61 12.86 1.18 19.00
CA CYS A 61 12.35 2.06 17.95
C CYS A 61 11.01 1.68 17.31
N ARG A 62 9.91 1.79 18.07
CA ARG A 62 8.58 2.00 17.49
C ARG A 62 8.51 3.46 17.06
N CYS A 63 8.82 3.76 15.81
CA CYS A 63 8.59 5.09 15.26
C CYS A 63 7.07 5.37 15.21
N ALA A 64 6.53 5.92 16.31
CA ALA A 64 5.19 6.47 16.42
C ALA A 64 5.03 7.80 15.63
N CYS A 65 6.13 8.33 15.08
CA CYS A 65 6.21 9.63 14.41
C CYS A 65 5.46 9.71 13.06
N TRP A 66 4.90 8.59 12.58
CA TRP A 66 4.01 8.55 11.41
C TRP A 66 2.53 8.51 11.77
N ARG A 67 2.18 8.57 13.05
CA ARG A 67 0.81 8.48 13.54
C ARG A 67 0.42 9.76 14.26
N SER A 68 -0.59 10.47 13.79
CA SER A 68 -1.22 11.52 14.59
C SER A 68 -1.81 10.91 15.87
N GLU A 69 -1.95 11.68 16.93
CA GLU A 69 -2.63 11.24 18.18
C GLU A 69 -4.03 10.67 17.86
N GLN A 70 -4.69 11.23 16.85
CA GLN A 70 -5.98 10.82 16.33
C GLN A 70 -5.96 9.39 15.72
N GLU A 71 -4.90 9.04 14.98
CA GLU A 71 -4.73 7.69 14.41
C GLU A 71 -4.45 6.63 15.48
N GLN A 72 -3.93 7.03 16.65
CA GLN A 72 -3.70 6.14 17.79
C GLN A 72 -4.98 5.93 18.61
N GLU A 73 -5.81 6.97 18.76
CA GLU A 73 -7.13 6.89 19.42
C GLU A 73 -8.16 6.10 18.61
N GLU A 74 -8.16 6.22 17.28
CA GLU A 74 -9.03 5.46 16.37
C GLU A 74 -8.74 3.95 16.43
N GLU A 75 -7.46 3.57 16.46
CA GLU A 75 -7.01 2.18 16.56
C GLU A 75 -7.36 1.58 17.95
N ALA A 76 -7.32 2.38 19.02
CA ALA A 76 -7.71 1.97 20.37
C ALA A 76 -9.24 1.84 20.55
N ASN A 77 -10.04 2.56 19.76
CA ASN A 77 -11.50 2.60 19.86
C ASN A 77 -12.24 1.66 18.89
N GLY A 78 -11.53 0.80 18.14
CA GLY A 78 -12.17 -0.09 17.16
C GLY A 78 -12.74 0.65 15.95
N ALA A 79 -12.07 1.72 15.49
CA ALA A 79 -12.52 2.50 14.34
C ALA A 79 -12.60 1.65 13.06
N ALA A 80 -13.61 1.95 12.24
CA ALA A 80 -13.79 1.36 10.93
C ALA A 80 -12.52 1.48 10.06
N PRO A 81 -12.23 0.50 9.18
CA PRO A 81 -11.03 0.53 8.35
C PRO A 81 -11.02 1.75 7.42
N ARG A 82 -9.84 2.31 7.18
CA ARG A 82 -9.68 3.38 6.17
C ARG A 82 -10.06 2.85 4.80
N PHE A 83 -10.96 3.54 4.12
CA PHE A 83 -11.42 3.11 2.81
C PHE A 83 -10.90 4.01 1.69
N TYR A 84 -9.95 3.52 0.91
CA TYR A 84 -9.34 4.24 -0.21
C TYR A 84 -10.22 4.14 -1.46
N LEU A 85 -10.49 5.29 -2.08
CA LEU A 85 -11.29 5.33 -3.30
C LEU A 85 -10.43 4.92 -4.50
N GLY A 86 -10.67 3.74 -5.05
CA GLY A 86 -10.03 3.32 -6.30
C GLY A 86 -10.41 4.26 -7.44
N THR A 87 -9.47 4.69 -8.29
CA THR A 87 -9.81 5.47 -9.49
C THR A 87 -8.90 5.19 -10.69
N HIS A 88 -9.48 5.17 -11.88
CA HIS A 88 -8.77 5.19 -13.16
C HIS A 88 -8.59 6.61 -13.73
N MET A 89 -9.01 7.63 -12.98
CA MET A 89 -8.95 9.06 -13.33
C MET A 89 -7.80 9.74 -12.57
N PRO A 90 -6.53 9.62 -13.03
CA PRO A 90 -5.37 10.13 -12.29
C PRO A 90 -5.43 11.64 -12.06
N ASN A 91 -6.13 12.39 -12.92
CA ASN A 91 -6.27 13.83 -12.79
C ASN A 91 -7.07 14.28 -11.55
N TRP A 92 -7.77 13.36 -10.87
CA TRP A 92 -8.42 13.66 -9.60
C TRP A 92 -7.43 13.84 -8.45
N LEU A 93 -6.19 13.36 -8.58
CA LEU A 93 -5.15 13.54 -7.57
C LEU A 93 -4.76 15.01 -7.37
N TRP A 94 -4.90 15.83 -8.42
CA TRP A 94 -4.53 17.25 -8.43
C TRP A 94 -5.69 18.17 -8.80
N SER A 95 -6.93 17.69 -8.69
CA SER A 95 -8.10 18.55 -8.80
C SER A 95 -8.42 19.21 -7.45
N ASN A 96 -8.92 20.44 -7.49
CA ASN A 96 -9.49 21.12 -6.31
C ASN A 96 -10.98 20.79 -6.15
N ASP A 97 -11.37 19.56 -6.46
CA ASP A 97 -12.76 19.14 -6.40
C ASP A 97 -13.17 18.96 -4.93
N PRO A 98 -14.15 19.75 -4.42
CA PRO A 98 -14.54 19.70 -3.01
C PRO A 98 -15.18 18.36 -2.64
N ARG A 99 -15.72 17.60 -3.61
CA ARG A 99 -16.30 16.27 -3.38
C ARG A 99 -15.30 15.24 -2.85
N PHE A 100 -14.01 15.51 -3.03
CA PHE A 100 -12.92 14.61 -2.65
C PHE A 100 -12.00 15.21 -1.57
N GLU A 101 -12.42 16.24 -0.84
CA GLU A 101 -11.58 16.97 0.12
C GLU A 101 -10.84 16.03 1.11
N ASP A 102 -11.56 15.09 1.71
CA ASP A 102 -11.02 14.10 2.67
C ASP A 102 -10.75 12.72 2.05
N THR A 103 -10.64 12.65 0.73
CA THR A 103 -10.46 11.36 0.03
C THR A 103 -8.99 11.05 -0.18
N THR A 104 -8.55 9.89 0.33
CA THR A 104 -7.33 9.23 -0.12
C THR A 104 -7.66 8.31 -1.29
N PHE A 105 -6.95 8.48 -2.40
CA PHE A 105 -7.15 7.71 -3.63
C PHE A 105 -6.28 6.46 -3.67
N PHE A 106 -6.77 5.44 -4.36
CA PHE A 106 -6.04 4.23 -4.70
C PHE A 106 -5.89 4.15 -6.22
N VAL A 107 -4.66 4.20 -6.72
CA VAL A 107 -4.40 4.32 -8.17
C VAL A 107 -3.35 3.33 -8.63
N SER A 108 -3.61 2.64 -9.73
CA SER A 108 -2.61 1.78 -10.36
C SER A 108 -1.51 2.62 -11.03
N VAL A 109 -0.25 2.29 -10.81
CA VAL A 109 0.91 2.93 -11.46
C VAL A 109 0.83 2.85 -13.00
N ASN A 110 0.16 1.83 -13.53
CA ASN A 110 -0.08 1.65 -14.96
C ASN A 110 -0.89 2.80 -15.58
N ARG A 111 -1.60 3.61 -14.77
CA ARG A 111 -2.30 4.81 -15.25
C ARG A 111 -1.34 5.92 -15.69
N PHE A 112 -0.08 5.85 -15.28
CA PHE A 112 0.94 6.85 -15.55
C PHE A 112 1.99 6.40 -16.56
N GLU A 113 2.03 5.10 -16.90
CA GLU A 113 3.07 4.51 -17.77
C GLU A 113 3.28 5.26 -19.10
N ARG A 114 2.18 5.73 -19.72
CA ARG A 114 2.25 6.46 -21.00
C ARG A 114 2.46 7.96 -20.85
N ARG A 115 2.56 8.46 -19.62
CA ARG A 115 2.64 9.89 -19.33
C ARG A 115 4.09 10.34 -19.36
N VAL A 116 4.43 11.09 -20.41
CA VAL A 116 5.75 11.71 -20.55
C VAL A 116 5.82 13.13 -19.97
N THR A 117 4.66 13.79 -19.80
CA THR A 117 4.62 15.13 -19.21
C THR A 117 4.64 15.08 -17.67
N PRO A 118 5.28 16.05 -17.00
CA PRO A 118 5.25 16.13 -15.55
C PRO A 118 3.82 16.16 -14.99
N MET A 119 3.59 15.50 -13.87
CA MET A 119 2.34 15.57 -13.11
C MET A 119 2.30 16.84 -12.26
N PRO A 120 1.14 17.50 -12.17
CA PRO A 120 0.94 18.52 -11.14
C PRO A 120 1.06 17.91 -9.75
N ARG A 121 1.51 18.73 -8.78
CA ARG A 121 1.49 18.34 -7.37
C ARG A 121 0.08 17.93 -6.96
N ALA A 122 -0.03 16.80 -6.26
CA ALA A 122 -1.30 16.29 -5.78
C ALA A 122 -1.86 17.16 -4.65
N THR A 123 -3.16 17.38 -4.71
CA THR A 123 -3.98 18.05 -3.69
C THR A 123 -4.60 17.03 -2.74
N ARG A 124 -4.48 15.73 -3.06
CA ARG A 124 -5.04 14.59 -2.33
C ARG A 124 -3.97 13.53 -2.07
N SER A 125 -4.13 12.76 -1.01
CA SER A 125 -3.26 11.62 -0.70
C SER A 125 -3.54 10.44 -1.63
N VAL A 126 -2.52 9.64 -1.89
CA VAL A 126 -2.59 8.49 -2.79
C VAL A 126 -1.80 7.29 -2.27
N CYS A 127 -2.39 6.12 -2.42
CA CYS A 127 -1.73 4.83 -2.35
C CYS A 127 -1.63 4.25 -3.76
N PHE A 128 -0.51 3.59 -4.07
CA PHE A 128 -0.27 3.03 -5.38
C PHE A 128 -0.43 1.51 -5.41
N ASP A 129 -1.26 1.05 -6.34
CA ASP A 129 -1.26 -0.34 -6.81
C ASP A 129 -0.19 -0.53 -7.89
N SER A 130 0.55 -1.64 -7.84
CA SER A 130 1.55 -1.99 -8.86
C SER A 130 0.93 -2.32 -10.21
N GLY A 131 -0.37 -2.65 -10.22
CA GLY A 131 -1.09 -3.09 -11.41
C GLY A 131 -0.80 -4.53 -11.77
N GLY A 132 -0.23 -5.31 -10.85
CA GLY A 132 0.20 -6.69 -11.08
C GLY A 132 -0.89 -7.57 -11.66
N PHE A 133 -2.15 -7.38 -11.27
CA PHE A 133 -3.25 -8.21 -11.80
C PHE A 133 -3.38 -8.01 -13.31
N THR A 134 -3.32 -6.77 -13.76
CA THR A 134 -3.41 -6.44 -15.19
C THR A 134 -2.18 -6.91 -15.94
N VAL A 135 -1.00 -6.75 -15.35
CA VAL A 135 0.27 -7.16 -15.95
C VAL A 135 0.33 -8.68 -16.13
N LEU A 136 0.14 -9.44 -15.05
CA LEU A 136 0.19 -10.91 -15.08
C LEU A 136 -0.91 -11.51 -15.97
N LYS A 137 -2.13 -10.96 -15.91
CA LYS A 137 -3.21 -11.40 -16.79
C LYS A 137 -2.85 -11.26 -18.28
N LYS A 138 -2.17 -10.19 -18.65
CA LYS A 138 -1.85 -9.86 -20.05
C LYS A 138 -0.56 -10.51 -20.53
N HIS A 139 0.44 -10.62 -19.67
CA HIS A 139 1.81 -10.97 -20.03
C HIS A 139 2.32 -12.27 -19.41
N GLY A 140 1.64 -12.81 -18.40
CA GLY A 140 2.09 -13.99 -17.67
C GLY A 140 3.32 -13.77 -16.78
N GLY A 141 3.80 -12.53 -16.69
CA GLY A 141 4.98 -12.14 -15.93
C GLY A 141 5.18 -10.63 -16.02
N TRP A 142 6.12 -10.11 -15.23
CA TRP A 142 6.46 -8.70 -15.24
C TRP A 142 7.38 -8.35 -16.42
N PRO A 143 6.98 -7.44 -17.32
CA PRO A 143 7.81 -7.04 -18.45
C PRO A 143 8.94 -6.07 -18.06
N ILE A 144 8.90 -5.53 -16.85
CA ILE A 144 9.90 -4.61 -16.30
C ILE A 144 10.45 -5.15 -14.98
N GLY A 145 11.73 -4.90 -14.73
CA GLY A 145 12.41 -5.26 -13.48
C GLY A 145 12.15 -4.27 -12.33
N ALA A 146 12.71 -4.59 -11.16
CA ALA A 146 12.56 -3.79 -9.94
C ALA A 146 13.17 -2.38 -10.09
N GLU A 147 14.30 -2.26 -10.79
CA GLU A 147 14.98 -0.97 -11.03
C GLU A 147 14.09 -0.01 -11.81
N GLU A 148 13.51 -0.46 -12.93
CA GLU A 148 12.61 0.36 -13.74
C GLU A 148 11.32 0.69 -12.96
N TYR A 149 10.80 -0.26 -12.18
CA TYR A 149 9.64 0.00 -11.33
C TYR A 149 9.94 1.10 -10.30
N VAL A 150 11.09 1.03 -9.62
CA VAL A 150 11.60 2.04 -8.69
C VAL A 150 11.72 3.41 -9.35
N GLU A 151 12.32 3.49 -10.54
CA GLU A 151 12.44 4.75 -11.28
C GLU A 151 11.07 5.40 -11.54
N ARG A 152 10.10 4.58 -11.99
CA ARG A 152 8.72 5.04 -12.23
C ARG A 152 8.10 5.60 -10.95
N VAL A 153 8.12 4.85 -9.85
CA VAL A 153 7.46 5.30 -8.61
C VAL A 153 8.20 6.43 -7.89
N ARG A 154 9.53 6.51 -8.01
CA ARG A 154 10.33 7.68 -7.56
C ARG A 154 9.91 8.94 -8.28
N ARG A 155 9.80 8.87 -9.61
CA ARG A 155 9.29 9.97 -10.42
C ARG A 155 7.90 10.37 -9.95
N TYR A 156 6.98 9.41 -9.80
CA TYR A 156 5.61 9.73 -9.42
C TYR A 156 5.52 10.38 -8.03
N ARG A 157 6.26 9.85 -7.06
CA ARG A 157 6.33 10.42 -5.72
C ARG A 157 6.96 11.81 -5.69
N SER A 158 7.98 12.05 -6.51
CA SER A 158 8.63 13.36 -6.60
C SER A 158 7.71 14.43 -7.21
N GLU A 159 7.01 14.10 -8.31
CA GLU A 159 6.14 15.05 -9.02
C GLU A 159 4.83 15.32 -8.26
N LEU A 160 4.19 14.29 -7.70
CA LEU A 160 2.94 14.43 -6.95
C LEU A 160 3.15 15.04 -5.56
N GLY A 161 4.36 14.96 -5.01
CA GLY A 161 4.69 15.36 -3.66
C GLY A 161 4.93 14.16 -2.75
N LYS A 162 6.10 14.13 -2.10
CA LYS A 162 6.51 13.01 -1.24
C LYS A 162 5.55 12.77 -0.08
N ASP A 163 4.96 13.84 0.44
CA ASP A 163 3.97 13.89 1.51
C ASP A 163 2.56 13.43 1.09
N ARG A 164 2.33 13.28 -0.22
CA ARG A 164 1.04 12.84 -0.77
C ARG A 164 1.00 11.34 -1.02
N VAL A 165 2.14 10.68 -1.15
CA VAL A 165 2.21 9.24 -1.37
C VAL A 165 2.25 8.52 -0.01
N VAL A 166 1.15 7.88 0.35
CA VAL A 166 0.99 7.19 1.63
C VAL A 166 1.80 5.89 1.62
N TRP A 167 1.60 5.05 0.60
CA TRP A 167 2.39 3.83 0.37
C TRP A 167 2.27 3.31 -1.07
N ILE A 168 3.15 2.37 -1.43
CA ILE A 168 3.26 1.76 -2.76
C ILE A 168 3.24 0.23 -2.60
N ALA A 169 2.38 -0.46 -3.35
CA ALA A 169 2.41 -1.91 -3.45
C ALA A 169 3.60 -2.39 -4.31
N PRO A 170 4.24 -3.53 -3.98
CA PRO A 170 5.35 -4.10 -4.74
C PRO A 170 4.85 -4.76 -6.04
N GLN A 171 5.76 -5.23 -6.89
CA GLN A 171 5.44 -6.06 -8.06
C GLN A 171 5.12 -7.51 -7.65
N ASP A 172 4.04 -7.66 -6.90
CA ASP A 172 3.58 -8.93 -6.35
C ASP A 172 3.04 -9.89 -7.42
N TRP A 173 3.01 -11.18 -7.06
CA TRP A 173 2.59 -12.27 -7.92
C TRP A 173 1.33 -12.94 -7.40
N MET A 174 0.24 -12.75 -8.15
CA MET A 174 -1.10 -13.24 -7.79
C MET A 174 -1.21 -14.75 -7.86
N CYS A 175 -1.80 -15.34 -6.83
CA CYS A 175 -1.90 -16.78 -6.62
C CYS A 175 -3.25 -17.38 -7.03
N GLU A 176 -4.15 -16.62 -7.66
CA GLU A 176 -5.39 -17.23 -8.12
C GLU A 176 -5.13 -18.27 -9.22
N PRO A 177 -5.77 -19.46 -9.18
CA PRO A 177 -5.50 -20.53 -10.15
C PRO A 177 -5.67 -20.10 -11.61
N TRP A 178 -6.61 -19.20 -11.90
CA TRP A 178 -6.78 -18.68 -13.26
C TRP A 178 -5.68 -17.71 -13.71
N VAL A 179 -4.99 -17.03 -12.78
CA VAL A 179 -3.80 -16.23 -13.08
C VAL A 179 -2.60 -17.15 -13.31
N ILE A 180 -2.42 -18.16 -12.45
CA ILE A 180 -1.32 -19.14 -12.53
C ILE A 180 -1.40 -19.98 -13.82
N TYR A 181 -2.56 -20.59 -14.08
CA TYR A 181 -2.72 -21.60 -15.13
C TYR A 181 -3.29 -21.08 -16.45
N GLY A 182 -3.76 -19.83 -16.50
CA GLY A 182 -4.29 -19.26 -17.74
C GLY A 182 -5.60 -19.91 -18.20
N LYS A 183 -6.64 -19.85 -17.34
CA LYS A 183 -7.92 -20.57 -17.52
C LYS A 183 -8.57 -20.43 -18.91
N ASN A 184 -8.43 -19.27 -19.56
CA ASN A 184 -9.11 -18.94 -20.82
C ASN A 184 -8.13 -18.55 -21.93
N GLN A 185 -6.98 -19.22 -22.02
CA GLN A 185 -5.97 -18.97 -23.05
C GLN A 185 -6.45 -19.14 -24.49
N HIS A 186 -7.57 -19.84 -24.70
CA HIS A 186 -8.23 -19.99 -26.00
C HIS A 186 -8.93 -18.71 -26.50
N LEU A 187 -9.13 -17.71 -25.63
CA LEU A 187 -9.70 -16.42 -26.00
C LEU A 187 -8.62 -15.47 -26.50
N GLY A 188 -8.98 -14.50 -27.33
CA GLY A 188 -8.04 -13.47 -27.76
C GLY A 188 -7.55 -12.60 -26.58
N PRO A 189 -6.32 -12.06 -26.59
CA PRO A 189 -5.75 -11.29 -25.47
C PRO A 189 -6.53 -10.04 -25.05
N ARG A 190 -7.44 -9.54 -25.90
CA ARG A 190 -8.32 -8.41 -25.61
C ARG A 190 -9.62 -8.81 -24.91
N HIS A 191 -9.90 -10.11 -24.80
CA HIS A 191 -11.11 -10.61 -24.16
C HIS A 191 -11.04 -10.36 -22.65
N ARG A 192 -12.14 -9.90 -22.05
CA ARG A 192 -12.18 -9.54 -20.63
C ARG A 192 -11.88 -10.72 -19.70
N ASP A 193 -12.15 -11.94 -20.15
CA ASP A 193 -11.98 -13.17 -19.38
C ASP A 193 -10.67 -13.91 -19.72
N TYR A 194 -9.86 -13.42 -20.67
CA TYR A 194 -8.57 -14.02 -21.03
C TYR A 194 -7.58 -13.92 -19.86
N PHE A 195 -6.80 -14.98 -19.64
CA PHE A 195 -5.65 -15.01 -18.74
C PHE A 195 -4.50 -15.71 -19.44
N HIS A 196 -3.33 -15.08 -19.42
CA HIS A 196 -2.12 -15.60 -20.07
C HIS A 196 -1.59 -16.86 -19.39
N GLY A 197 -1.65 -16.93 -18.05
CA GLY A 197 -0.95 -17.96 -17.28
C GLY A 197 0.52 -17.59 -17.05
N THR A 198 1.11 -18.05 -15.95
CA THR A 198 2.48 -17.74 -15.53
C THR A 198 3.49 -18.88 -15.81
N LYS A 199 3.12 -19.86 -16.64
CA LYS A 199 3.92 -21.07 -16.92
C LYS A 199 5.38 -20.76 -17.27
N ALA A 200 5.60 -19.89 -18.26
CA ALA A 200 6.95 -19.49 -18.67
C ALA A 200 7.73 -18.76 -17.57
N ALA A 201 7.06 -17.89 -16.79
CA ALA A 201 7.68 -17.19 -15.67
C ALA A 201 8.04 -18.14 -14.51
N ARG A 202 7.36 -19.27 -14.38
CA ARG A 202 7.68 -20.36 -13.44
C ARG A 202 8.72 -21.34 -13.99
N GLY A 203 9.33 -21.03 -15.14
CA GLY A 203 10.41 -21.83 -15.73
C GLY A 203 9.96 -23.05 -16.53
N LEU A 204 8.68 -23.17 -16.85
CA LEU A 204 8.11 -24.30 -17.59
C LEU A 204 7.98 -24.01 -19.08
N ALA A 205 8.38 -24.97 -19.91
CA ALA A 205 8.15 -24.97 -21.35
C ALA A 205 6.66 -25.23 -21.68
N PRO A 206 6.19 -24.91 -22.90
CA PRO A 206 4.78 -25.08 -23.27
C PRO A 206 4.25 -26.51 -23.06
N ASP A 207 5.07 -27.53 -23.29
CA ASP A 207 4.68 -28.93 -23.22
C ASP A 207 4.97 -29.59 -21.86
N ASP A 208 5.62 -28.88 -20.93
CA ASP A 208 5.91 -29.41 -19.60
C ASP A 208 4.61 -29.66 -18.82
N PRO A 209 4.56 -30.67 -17.93
CA PRO A 209 3.46 -30.79 -16.98
C PRO A 209 3.37 -29.52 -16.11
N GLU A 210 2.15 -29.17 -15.71
CA GLU A 210 1.97 -28.05 -14.78
C GLU A 210 2.46 -28.39 -13.37
N HIS A 211 2.86 -27.35 -12.64
CA HIS A 211 3.07 -27.49 -11.20
C HIS A 211 1.73 -27.69 -10.48
N GLU A 212 1.73 -28.56 -9.47
CA GLU A 212 0.70 -28.56 -8.44
C GLU A 212 0.52 -27.17 -7.84
N LEU A 213 -0.68 -26.87 -7.35
CA LEU A 213 -1.05 -25.52 -6.92
C LEU A 213 -0.12 -25.00 -5.84
N ASP A 214 0.17 -25.82 -4.82
CA ASP A 214 1.03 -25.43 -3.70
C ASP A 214 2.42 -25.01 -4.17
N THR A 215 3.02 -25.76 -5.11
CA THR A 215 4.31 -25.43 -5.72
C THR A 215 4.24 -24.14 -6.53
N ALA A 216 3.17 -23.96 -7.33
CA ALA A 216 3.00 -22.74 -8.12
C ALA A 216 2.80 -21.49 -7.24
N VAL A 217 2.05 -21.64 -6.16
CA VAL A 217 1.83 -20.59 -5.15
C VAL A 217 3.13 -20.26 -4.43
N ALA A 218 3.90 -21.25 -3.99
CA ALA A 218 5.19 -21.03 -3.33
C ALA A 218 6.17 -20.25 -4.22
N ILE A 219 6.22 -20.54 -5.53
CA ILE A 219 7.05 -19.78 -6.48
C ILE A 219 6.59 -18.32 -6.57
N HIS A 220 5.28 -18.07 -6.66
CA HIS A 220 4.74 -16.70 -6.69
C HIS A 220 5.00 -15.95 -5.37
N GLN A 221 4.94 -16.63 -4.23
CA GLN A 221 5.29 -16.05 -2.94
C GLN A 221 6.76 -15.63 -2.90
N GLN A 222 7.66 -16.51 -3.33
CA GLN A 222 9.09 -16.18 -3.41
C GLN A 222 9.33 -14.97 -4.30
N TYR A 223 8.76 -14.93 -5.50
CA TYR A 223 8.88 -13.77 -6.39
C TYR A 223 8.33 -12.48 -5.79
N THR A 224 7.27 -12.57 -4.97
CA THR A 224 6.71 -11.40 -4.27
C THR A 224 7.62 -10.91 -3.16
N VAL A 225 8.14 -11.83 -2.34
CA VAL A 225 9.06 -11.50 -1.23
C VAL A 225 10.37 -10.95 -1.77
N ASP A 226 10.98 -11.61 -2.77
CA ASP A 226 12.20 -11.15 -3.43
C ASP A 226 12.04 -9.75 -4.00
N ASN A 227 10.92 -9.49 -4.69
CA ASN A 227 10.65 -8.17 -5.22
C ASN A 227 10.54 -7.12 -4.11
N TYR A 228 9.81 -7.41 -3.02
CA TYR A 228 9.73 -6.48 -1.89
C TYR A 228 11.12 -6.16 -1.32
N LEU A 229 11.97 -7.18 -1.12
CA LEU A 229 13.33 -7.01 -0.62
C LEU A 229 14.19 -6.18 -1.59
N ASP A 230 14.10 -6.44 -2.88
CA ASP A 230 14.79 -5.66 -3.91
C ASP A 230 14.35 -4.20 -3.93
N LEU A 231 13.05 -3.93 -3.85
CA LEU A 231 12.53 -2.56 -3.80
C LEU A 231 13.01 -1.82 -2.53
N ARG A 232 13.02 -2.50 -1.37
CA ARG A 232 13.54 -1.93 -0.12
C ARG A 232 15.04 -1.64 -0.19
N ARG A 233 15.82 -2.49 -0.86
CA ARG A 233 17.26 -2.31 -1.09
C ARG A 233 17.56 -1.19 -2.07
N LEU A 234 16.87 -1.17 -3.21
CA LEU A 234 17.07 -0.20 -4.29
C LEU A 234 16.56 1.20 -3.92
N ALA A 235 15.52 1.28 -3.09
CA ALA A 235 14.84 2.52 -2.75
C ALA A 235 14.27 2.54 -1.32
N PRO A 236 15.14 2.56 -0.30
CA PRO A 236 14.72 2.55 1.11
C PRO A 236 13.87 3.77 1.49
N GLU A 237 13.94 4.86 0.71
CA GLU A 237 13.18 6.08 0.93
C GLU A 237 11.73 6.02 0.43
N LEU A 238 11.36 4.98 -0.31
CA LEU A 238 10.00 4.77 -0.78
C LEU A 238 9.16 4.02 0.26
N PRO A 239 7.91 4.43 0.49
CA PRO A 239 7.01 3.75 1.41
C PRO A 239 6.41 2.48 0.76
N VAL A 240 7.26 1.52 0.41
CA VAL A 240 6.82 0.22 -0.13
C VAL A 240 6.34 -0.66 1.01
N ILE A 241 5.16 -1.26 0.87
CA ILE A 241 4.57 -2.17 1.87
C ILE A 241 4.79 -3.63 1.44
N PRO A 242 4.94 -4.59 2.37
CA PRO A 242 4.93 -6.00 2.00
C PRO A 242 3.51 -6.46 1.65
N VAL A 243 3.43 -7.50 0.83
CA VAL A 243 2.17 -8.15 0.45
C VAL A 243 2.26 -9.64 0.71
N LEU A 244 1.28 -10.17 1.44
CA LEU A 244 1.07 -11.60 1.60
C LEU A 244 0.30 -12.14 0.40
N GLN A 245 0.81 -13.20 -0.21
CA GLN A 245 0.20 -13.89 -1.33
C GLN A 245 -0.15 -15.33 -0.95
N GLY A 246 -1.23 -15.87 -1.51
CA GLY A 246 -1.68 -17.23 -1.23
C GLY A 246 -3.02 -17.55 -1.86
N TRP A 247 -3.38 -18.83 -1.91
CA TRP A 247 -4.72 -19.28 -2.32
C TRP A 247 -5.55 -19.88 -1.19
N GLU A 248 -4.93 -20.47 -0.19
CA GLU A 248 -5.61 -21.08 0.96
C GLU A 248 -4.99 -20.53 2.24
N LEU A 249 -5.62 -20.71 3.39
CA LEU A 249 -5.08 -20.21 4.66
C LEU A 249 -3.64 -20.69 4.90
N GLY A 250 -3.35 -21.97 4.63
CA GLY A 250 -2.00 -22.54 4.74
C GLY A 250 -0.97 -21.75 3.92
N HIS A 251 -1.29 -21.44 2.65
CA HIS A 251 -0.45 -20.62 1.80
C HIS A 251 -0.12 -19.25 2.41
N TYR A 252 -1.09 -18.55 3.00
CA TYR A 252 -0.82 -17.25 3.62
C TYR A 252 0.10 -17.36 4.85
N LEU A 253 -0.05 -18.43 5.63
CA LEU A 253 0.84 -18.72 6.75
C LEU A 253 2.26 -19.07 6.27
N ASP A 254 2.39 -19.76 5.14
CA ASP A 254 3.69 -20.02 4.52
C ASP A 254 4.36 -18.74 4.01
N CYS A 255 3.59 -17.84 3.39
CA CYS A 255 4.11 -16.55 2.95
C CYS A 255 4.57 -15.68 4.13
N LEU A 256 3.86 -15.73 5.26
CA LEU A 256 4.28 -15.08 6.49
C LEU A 256 5.65 -15.62 6.95
N ARG A 257 5.83 -16.94 6.98
CA ARG A 257 7.12 -17.56 7.31
C ARG A 257 8.24 -17.15 6.35
N LEU A 258 7.95 -17.03 5.05
CA LEU A 258 8.94 -16.56 4.07
C LEU A 258 9.44 -15.13 4.39
N TYR A 259 8.56 -14.22 4.81
CA TYR A 259 9.00 -12.89 5.27
C TYR A 259 9.80 -12.97 6.58
N GLU A 260 9.38 -13.80 7.54
CA GLU A 260 10.09 -14.01 8.80
C GLU A 260 11.51 -14.55 8.58
N GLU A 261 11.65 -15.56 7.72
CA GLU A 261 12.94 -16.16 7.32
C GLU A 261 13.84 -15.15 6.59
N ALA A 262 13.25 -14.21 5.85
CA ALA A 262 13.95 -13.08 5.24
C ALA A 262 14.29 -11.95 6.23
N GLY A 263 13.97 -12.10 7.52
CA GLY A 263 14.24 -11.11 8.57
C GLY A 263 13.27 -9.92 8.58
N VAL A 264 12.10 -10.06 7.95
CA VAL A 264 11.07 -9.02 7.89
C VAL A 264 9.96 -9.32 8.90
N ASP A 265 9.94 -8.59 10.01
CA ASP A 265 8.82 -8.61 10.95
C ASP A 265 7.62 -7.85 10.34
N LEU A 266 6.61 -8.61 9.92
CA LEU A 266 5.36 -8.08 9.36
C LEU A 266 4.46 -7.41 10.40
N THR A 267 4.58 -7.76 11.69
CA THR A 267 3.80 -7.12 12.76
C THR A 267 4.27 -5.70 13.03
N ALA A 268 5.54 -5.40 12.75
CA ALA A 268 6.11 -4.06 12.83
C ALA A 268 5.70 -3.16 11.65
N GLN A 269 5.16 -3.72 10.55
CA GLN A 269 4.89 -2.96 9.33
C GLN A 269 3.60 -2.14 9.44
N PRO A 270 3.59 -0.85 9.05
CA PRO A 270 2.44 0.04 9.23
C PRO A 270 1.18 -0.50 8.57
N VAL A 271 1.36 -1.20 7.46
CA VAL A 271 0.31 -1.93 6.76
C VAL A 271 0.94 -3.10 5.98
N VAL A 272 0.20 -4.20 5.87
CA VAL A 272 0.56 -5.39 5.09
C VAL A 272 -0.56 -5.65 4.10
N GLY A 273 -0.25 -5.67 2.81
CA GLY A 273 -1.24 -5.96 1.78
C GLY A 273 -1.64 -7.42 1.76
N LEU A 274 -2.92 -7.69 1.50
CA LEU A 274 -3.44 -9.05 1.36
C LEU A 274 -3.85 -9.32 -0.09
N GLY A 275 -2.97 -10.01 -0.82
CA GLY A 275 -3.15 -10.35 -2.22
C GLY A 275 -4.11 -11.51 -2.46
N SER A 276 -4.56 -11.67 -3.71
CA SER A 276 -5.33 -12.83 -4.19
C SER A 276 -6.69 -13.11 -3.51
N VAL A 277 -7.27 -12.12 -2.81
CA VAL A 277 -8.57 -12.23 -2.13
C VAL A 277 -9.73 -11.64 -2.96
N CYS A 278 -9.47 -10.54 -3.70
CA CYS A 278 -10.46 -9.70 -4.40
C CYS A 278 -11.51 -10.46 -5.23
N ARG A 279 -11.10 -11.52 -5.94
CA ARG A 279 -11.94 -12.20 -6.94
C ARG A 279 -12.54 -13.52 -6.48
N ARG A 280 -12.32 -13.90 -5.23
CA ARG A 280 -12.98 -15.07 -4.62
C ARG A 280 -14.49 -14.80 -4.45
N GLN A 281 -15.27 -15.87 -4.42
CA GLN A 281 -16.70 -15.84 -4.14
C GLN A 281 -17.01 -16.44 -2.75
N ALA A 282 -15.98 -16.70 -1.94
CA ALA A 282 -16.08 -17.43 -0.67
C ALA A 282 -15.87 -16.50 0.53
N THR A 283 -16.89 -15.70 0.88
CA THR A 283 -16.80 -14.71 1.98
C THR A 283 -16.37 -15.32 3.33
N ALA A 284 -16.78 -16.56 3.62
CA ALA A 284 -16.40 -17.25 4.87
C ALA A 284 -14.90 -17.60 4.92
N GLU A 285 -14.34 -18.11 3.82
CA GLU A 285 -12.92 -18.43 3.70
C GLU A 285 -12.06 -17.16 3.77
N ILE A 286 -12.49 -16.09 3.09
CA ILE A 286 -11.83 -14.78 3.17
C ILE A 286 -11.82 -14.28 4.60
N LYS A 287 -12.97 -14.37 5.29
CA LYS A 287 -13.08 -13.97 6.69
C LYS A 287 -12.11 -14.76 7.57
N GLU A 288 -12.05 -16.07 7.43
CA GLU A 288 -11.12 -16.91 8.17
C GLU A 288 -9.66 -16.50 7.95
N ILE A 289 -9.25 -16.27 6.69
CA ILE A 289 -7.91 -15.80 6.36
C ILE A 289 -7.60 -14.46 7.03
N VAL A 290 -8.48 -13.46 6.84
CA VAL A 290 -8.27 -12.10 7.37
C VAL A 290 -8.21 -12.13 8.89
N GLN A 291 -9.17 -12.80 9.56
CA GLN A 291 -9.21 -12.88 11.02
C GLN A 291 -8.01 -13.62 11.61
N THR A 292 -7.56 -14.70 10.95
CA THR A 292 -6.40 -15.48 11.41
C THR A 292 -5.11 -14.68 11.32
N LEU A 293 -4.94 -13.90 10.26
CA LEU A 293 -3.78 -13.04 10.03
C LEU A 293 -3.82 -11.79 10.93
N ALA A 294 -4.98 -11.15 11.07
CA ALA A 294 -5.15 -10.01 12.00
C ALA A 294 -4.93 -10.43 13.46
N GLY A 295 -5.40 -11.63 13.85
CA GLY A 295 -5.17 -12.21 15.18
C GLY A 295 -3.71 -12.50 15.50
N ARG A 296 -2.81 -12.46 14.49
CA ARG A 296 -1.34 -12.51 14.67
C ARG A 296 -0.71 -11.13 14.82
N GLY A 297 -1.52 -10.08 14.92
CA GLY A 297 -1.05 -8.69 15.06
C GLY A 297 -0.74 -8.00 13.74
N LEU A 298 -1.15 -8.57 12.59
CA LEU A 298 -0.93 -7.92 11.29
C LEU A 298 -1.94 -6.81 11.02
N ARG A 299 -1.44 -5.69 10.51
CA ARG A 299 -2.25 -4.55 10.08
C ARG A 299 -2.60 -4.67 8.60
N LEU A 300 -3.70 -5.34 8.30
CA LEU A 300 -4.01 -5.77 6.93
C LEU A 300 -4.67 -4.70 6.05
N HIS A 301 -4.22 -4.62 4.80
CA HIS A 301 -4.91 -3.92 3.72
C HIS A 301 -5.59 -4.91 2.76
N GLY A 302 -6.91 -4.78 2.59
CA GLY A 302 -7.66 -5.57 1.63
C GLY A 302 -7.66 -4.94 0.24
N PHE A 303 -6.94 -5.53 -0.73
CA PHE A 303 -6.93 -5.04 -2.10
C PHE A 303 -8.24 -5.33 -2.84
N GLY A 304 -8.83 -4.31 -3.46
CA GLY A 304 -9.97 -4.42 -4.36
C GLY A 304 -11.19 -5.11 -3.76
N VAL A 305 -11.46 -4.94 -2.47
CA VAL A 305 -12.54 -5.66 -1.78
C VAL A 305 -13.91 -5.38 -2.40
N LYS A 306 -14.76 -6.41 -2.42
CA LYS A 306 -16.16 -6.27 -2.78
C LYS A 306 -16.92 -5.76 -1.56
N THR A 307 -17.66 -4.67 -1.73
CA THR A 307 -18.44 -4.05 -0.65
C THR A 307 -19.45 -5.02 -0.02
N LYS A 308 -20.07 -5.89 -0.84
CA LYS A 308 -21.05 -6.90 -0.40
C LYS A 308 -20.51 -8.04 0.49
N GLY A 309 -19.21 -8.08 0.80
CA GLY A 309 -18.62 -9.03 1.76
C GLY A 309 -17.74 -8.36 2.81
N LEU A 310 -17.38 -7.10 2.59
CA LEU A 310 -16.42 -6.37 3.41
C LEU A 310 -16.88 -6.25 4.88
N ALA A 311 -18.15 -5.98 5.14
CA ALA A 311 -18.68 -5.87 6.50
C ALA A 311 -18.47 -7.14 7.36
N ALA A 312 -18.28 -8.31 6.75
CA ALA A 312 -18.09 -9.56 7.49
C ALA A 312 -16.72 -9.70 8.16
N TYR A 313 -15.73 -8.91 7.71
CA TYR A 313 -14.32 -8.97 8.15
C TYR A 313 -13.64 -7.59 8.19
N ALA A 314 -14.42 -6.49 8.08
CA ALA A 314 -13.91 -5.12 8.05
C ALA A 314 -13.19 -4.74 9.36
N ASP A 315 -13.69 -5.25 10.49
CA ASP A 315 -13.10 -5.13 11.83
C ASP A 315 -11.67 -5.67 11.94
N SER A 316 -11.29 -6.54 11.00
CA SER A 316 -10.00 -7.22 10.96
C SER A 316 -9.05 -6.62 9.93
N LEU A 317 -9.41 -5.48 9.32
CA LEU A 317 -8.58 -4.72 8.39
C LEU A 317 -8.28 -3.34 8.98
N VAL A 318 -7.08 -2.80 8.69
CA VAL A 318 -6.80 -1.38 8.98
C VAL A 318 -7.16 -0.48 7.81
N SER A 319 -7.19 -1.05 6.60
CA SER A 319 -7.65 -0.35 5.40
C SER A 319 -8.11 -1.30 4.29
N ALA A 320 -8.84 -0.75 3.32
CA ALA A 320 -9.19 -1.46 2.10
C ALA A 320 -9.38 -0.47 0.95
N ASP A 321 -9.32 -0.95 -0.29
CA ASP A 321 -9.65 -0.15 -1.47
C ASP A 321 -10.72 -0.82 -2.34
N SER A 322 -11.37 -0.04 -3.19
CA SER A 322 -12.15 -0.60 -4.30
C SER A 322 -12.41 0.41 -5.42
N LEU A 323 -12.35 -0.08 -6.66
CA LEU A 323 -12.77 0.62 -7.89
C LEU A 323 -14.22 0.26 -8.30
N ALA A 324 -14.94 -0.50 -7.46
CA ALA A 324 -16.25 -1.07 -7.84
C ALA A 324 -17.28 -0.02 -8.26
N TRP A 325 -17.18 1.23 -7.78
CA TRP A 325 -18.06 2.34 -8.19
C TRP A 325 -18.09 2.53 -9.71
N SER A 326 -16.96 2.37 -10.41
CA SER A 326 -16.91 2.62 -11.86
C SER A 326 -17.64 1.53 -12.64
N GLN A 327 -17.56 0.28 -12.17
CA GLN A 327 -18.31 -0.83 -12.75
C GLN A 327 -19.79 -0.70 -12.45
N ASP A 328 -20.15 -0.39 -11.21
CA ASP A 328 -21.53 -0.12 -10.79
C ASP A 328 -22.16 1.00 -11.64
N ALA A 329 -21.50 2.15 -11.73
CA ALA A 329 -21.95 3.30 -12.51
C ALA A 329 -22.01 3.06 -14.03
N ARG A 330 -21.34 2.02 -14.55
CA ARG A 330 -21.38 1.64 -15.97
C ARG A 330 -22.68 0.94 -16.33
N TYR A 331 -23.24 0.17 -15.39
CA TYR A 331 -24.39 -0.68 -15.62
C TYR A 331 -25.66 -0.18 -14.93
N SER A 332 -25.54 0.84 -14.08
CA SER A 332 -26.66 1.55 -13.46
C SER A 332 -27.17 2.69 -14.33
N ALA A 333 -28.41 3.12 -14.08
CA ALA A 333 -28.95 4.35 -14.68
C ALA A 333 -28.07 5.55 -14.28
N PRO A 334 -27.87 6.55 -15.16
CA PRO A 334 -27.19 7.78 -14.78
C PRO A 334 -27.87 8.45 -13.58
N LEU A 335 -27.10 9.24 -12.82
CA LEU A 335 -27.69 10.07 -11.76
C LEU A 335 -28.70 11.06 -12.35
N PRO A 336 -29.72 11.46 -11.58
CA PRO A 336 -30.62 12.53 -12.00
C PRO A 336 -29.85 13.79 -12.41
N GLY A 337 -30.18 14.33 -13.59
CA GLY A 337 -29.49 15.47 -14.19
C GLY A 337 -28.28 15.10 -15.05
N HIS A 338 -27.82 13.85 -15.02
CA HIS A 338 -26.69 13.37 -15.83
C HIS A 338 -27.16 12.74 -17.14
N GLU A 339 -28.48 12.62 -17.34
CA GLU A 339 -29.06 12.13 -18.59
C GLU A 339 -28.63 13.01 -19.77
N GLY A 340 -28.08 12.38 -20.81
CA GLY A 340 -27.61 13.09 -22.00
C GLY A 340 -26.26 13.82 -21.85
N GLN A 341 -25.71 13.97 -20.64
CA GLN A 341 -24.37 14.57 -20.45
C GLN A 341 -23.24 13.59 -20.79
N HIS A 342 -23.44 12.30 -20.49
CA HIS A 342 -22.48 11.23 -20.79
C HIS A 342 -23.19 9.86 -20.87
N LYS A 343 -22.54 8.88 -21.52
CA LYS A 343 -23.12 7.55 -21.75
C LYS A 343 -23.44 6.79 -20.45
N SER A 344 -22.60 6.93 -19.44
CA SER A 344 -22.73 6.26 -18.13
C SER A 344 -21.86 6.95 -17.10
N CYS A 345 -22.23 6.92 -15.82
CA CYS A 345 -21.49 7.58 -14.74
C CYS A 345 -20.16 6.89 -14.36
N ALA A 346 -19.67 5.93 -15.15
CA ALA A 346 -18.43 5.17 -14.92
C ALA A 346 -17.15 6.01 -14.76
N ASN A 347 -17.18 7.30 -15.13
CA ASN A 347 -16.07 8.25 -14.96
C ASN A 347 -16.51 9.51 -14.18
N CYS A 348 -17.69 9.49 -13.56
CA CYS A 348 -18.35 10.66 -13.00
C CYS A 348 -17.90 10.90 -11.54
N PRO A 349 -17.42 12.12 -11.20
CA PRO A 349 -17.03 12.44 -9.83
C PRO A 349 -18.21 12.42 -8.85
N ASP A 350 -19.42 12.83 -9.25
CA ASP A 350 -20.60 12.78 -8.38
C ASP A 350 -20.94 11.36 -7.95
N TRP A 351 -20.92 10.41 -8.90
CA TRP A 351 -21.15 9.00 -8.59
C TRP A 351 -20.06 8.46 -7.66
N ALA A 352 -18.79 8.71 -7.99
CA ALA A 352 -17.68 8.21 -7.21
C ALA A 352 -17.70 8.73 -5.76
N ALA A 353 -17.97 10.03 -5.57
CA ALA A 353 -18.05 10.65 -4.24
C ALA A 353 -19.27 10.14 -3.45
N SER A 354 -20.45 10.09 -4.06
CA SER A 354 -21.66 9.56 -3.42
C SER A 354 -21.49 8.10 -3.01
N TRP A 355 -20.91 7.28 -3.89
CA TRP A 355 -20.61 5.88 -3.60
C TRP A 355 -19.58 5.75 -2.47
N HIS A 356 -18.51 6.54 -2.48
CA HIS A 356 -17.47 6.51 -1.45
C HIS A 356 -18.01 6.89 -0.08
N HIS A 357 -18.84 7.95 -0.01
CA HIS A 357 -19.49 8.37 1.21
C HIS A 357 -20.36 7.26 1.81
N ARG A 358 -21.23 6.65 1.00
CA ARG A 358 -22.08 5.54 1.43
C ARG A 358 -21.28 4.36 1.98
N ILE A 359 -20.18 3.96 1.32
CA ILE A 359 -19.34 2.86 1.81
C ILE A 359 -18.67 3.22 3.14
N LYS A 360 -18.20 4.45 3.32
CA LYS A 360 -17.66 4.90 4.62
C LYS A 360 -18.71 4.81 5.73
N GLU A 361 -19.94 5.25 5.46
CA GLU A 361 -21.04 5.14 6.43
C GLU A 361 -21.40 3.68 6.78
N GLU A 362 -21.44 2.81 5.76
CA GLU A 362 -21.69 1.36 5.95
C GLU A 362 -20.59 0.72 6.83
N LEU A 363 -19.33 1.12 6.65
CA LEU A 363 -18.20 0.62 7.44
C LEU A 363 -18.24 1.11 8.89
N VAL A 364 -18.60 2.37 9.12
CA VAL A 364 -18.78 2.92 10.47
C VAL A 364 -19.94 2.25 11.20
N THR A 365 -21.01 1.89 10.48
CA THR A 365 -22.19 1.22 11.09
C THR A 365 -21.92 -0.25 11.41
N ALA A 366 -20.96 -0.87 10.73
CA ALA A 366 -20.63 -2.29 10.89
C ALA A 366 -19.54 -2.56 11.95
N ALA A 367 -18.75 -1.55 12.31
CA ALA A 367 -17.77 -1.57 13.40
C ALA A 367 -18.48 -1.25 14.73
#